data_AF-A0A2S5EIE6-F1
#
_entry.id   AF-A0A2S5EIE6-F1
#
_cell.length_a   1.000
_cell.length_b   1.000
_cell.length_c   1.000
_cell.angle_alpha   90.00
_cell.angle_beta   90.00
_cell.angle_gamma   90.00
#
_symmetry.space_group_name_H-M   'P 1'
#
loop_
_entity.id
_entity.type
_entity.pdbx_description
1 polymer ?
#
loop_
_entity_poly.entity_id
_entity_poly.type
_entity_poly.pdbx_seq_one_letter_code
_entity_poly.pdbx_strand_id
1 'polypeptide(L)'
;VSTVIVVGGAGDYFDVADHVIMMDEYRPKDVTDLAHKIAIELPTQRKEESSDKFGRICRRVPDPDSINPKRGNKFKVKASSKDVIHFGRNNIELSNLEQLLNREQAKTIGYILVFALQKGIIDGQSSLGDILNKIFNILEKEGLKIISPFNYPDGDYVKPRPYEVGAALNRLRTLKVKRVEI
;
A
#
# COMPACT_ATOMS: atom_id res chain seq x y z
N VAL A 1 6.60 -4.64 -14.61
CA VAL A 1 5.77 -3.64 -13.90
C VAL A 1 5.81 -2.40 -14.76
N SER A 2 4.69 -1.95 -15.31
CA SER A 2 4.64 -0.68 -16.05
C SER A 2 4.68 0.50 -15.08
N THR A 3 5.22 1.64 -15.49
CA THR A 3 5.31 2.83 -14.64
C THR A 3 4.89 4.05 -15.46
N VAL A 4 4.06 4.89 -14.86
CA VAL A 4 3.68 6.20 -15.41
C VAL A 4 4.29 7.25 -14.50
N ILE A 5 5.05 8.18 -15.07
CA ILE A 5 5.77 9.23 -14.33
C ILE A 5 5.38 10.56 -14.94
N VAL A 6 5.06 11.55 -14.09
CA VAL A 6 4.92 12.94 -14.52
C VAL A 6 6.28 13.61 -14.36
N VAL A 7 6.84 14.09 -15.47
CA VAL A 7 8.12 14.80 -15.53
C VAL A 7 7.93 16.16 -16.20
N GLY A 8 8.73 17.16 -15.82
CA GLY A 8 8.64 18.50 -16.42
C GLY A 8 10.00 19.21 -16.59
N GLY A 9 10.98 18.93 -15.73
CA GLY A 9 12.29 19.59 -15.76
C GLY A 9 13.47 18.70 -16.16
N ALA A 10 13.24 17.41 -16.45
CA ALA A 10 14.30 16.45 -16.77
C ALA A 10 13.91 15.60 -17.98
N GLY A 11 14.79 15.54 -18.98
CA GLY A 11 14.66 14.71 -20.19
C GLY A 11 15.28 13.33 -20.05
N ASP A 12 15.86 13.01 -18.88
CA ASP A 12 16.65 11.81 -18.62
C ASP A 12 15.89 10.47 -18.73
N TYR A 13 14.58 10.53 -18.97
CA TYR A 13 13.73 9.36 -19.13
C TYR A 13 13.32 9.11 -20.59
N PHE A 14 13.65 10.02 -21.52
CA PHE A 14 13.24 9.87 -22.92
C PHE A 14 13.86 8.64 -23.57
N ASP A 15 15.11 8.30 -23.25
CA ASP A 15 15.84 7.15 -23.80
C ASP A 15 15.26 5.78 -23.39
N VAL A 16 14.63 5.70 -22.21
CA VAL A 16 14.06 4.46 -21.66
C VAL A 16 12.53 4.39 -21.70
N ALA A 17 11.85 5.49 -22.06
CA ALA A 17 10.39 5.53 -22.09
C ALA A 17 9.83 4.87 -23.35
N ASP A 18 8.87 3.96 -23.17
CA ASP A 18 8.10 3.37 -24.27
C ASP A 18 7.17 4.40 -24.94
N HIS A 19 6.60 5.33 -24.15
CA HIS A 19 5.69 6.36 -24.61
C HIS A 19 5.93 7.68 -23.88
N VAL A 20 5.85 8.80 -24.60
CA VAL A 20 5.96 10.15 -24.02
C VAL A 20 4.73 10.98 -24.40
N ILE A 21 3.94 11.34 -23.39
CA ILE A 21 2.76 12.18 -23.54
C ILE A 21 3.07 13.57 -22.97
N MET A 22 2.99 14.59 -23.82
CA MET A 22 3.08 15.99 -23.40
C MET A 22 1.68 16.54 -23.19
N MET A 23 1.46 17.21 -22.04
CA MET A 23 0.25 17.98 -21.80
C MET A 23 0.49 19.43 -22.22
N ASP A 24 -0.28 19.93 -23.19
CA ASP A 24 -0.21 21.30 -23.69
C ASP A 24 -1.61 21.92 -23.64
N GLU A 25 -1.79 22.98 -22.86
CA GLU A 25 -3.11 23.59 -22.59
C GLU A 25 -4.18 22.55 -22.22
N TYR A 26 -3.83 21.59 -21.35
CA TYR A 26 -4.68 20.46 -20.94
C TYR A 26 -5.06 19.48 -22.07
N ARG A 27 -4.38 19.54 -23.22
CA ARG A 27 -4.55 18.60 -24.33
C ARG A 27 -3.34 17.65 -24.39
N PRO A 28 -3.56 16.32 -24.32
CA PRO A 28 -2.48 15.35 -24.46
C PRO A 28 -2.02 15.28 -25.91
N LYS A 29 -0.70 15.23 -26.11
CA LYS A 29 -0.05 15.01 -27.40
C LYS A 29 0.94 13.86 -27.24
N ASP A 30 0.86 12.87 -28.13
CA ASP A 30 1.92 11.86 -28.23
C ASP A 30 3.13 12.51 -28.90
N VAL A 31 4.23 12.58 -28.16
CA VAL A 31 5.50 13.17 -28.61
C VAL A 31 6.63 12.15 -28.51
N THR A 32 6.32 10.86 -28.54
CA THR A 32 7.28 9.76 -28.38
C THR A 32 8.44 9.86 -29.39
N ASP A 33 8.13 10.02 -30.68
CA ASP A 33 9.15 10.15 -31.74
C ASP A 33 10.06 11.38 -31.53
N LEU A 34 9.49 12.48 -31.06
CA LEU A 34 10.24 13.71 -30.80
C LEU A 34 11.16 13.53 -29.59
N ALA A 35 10.67 12.91 -28.53
CA ALA A 35 11.44 12.62 -27.33
C ALA A 35 12.65 11.70 -27.64
N HIS A 36 12.44 10.65 -28.44
CA HIS A 36 13.53 9.76 -28.88
C HIS A 36 14.54 10.46 -29.79
N LYS A 37 14.10 11.36 -30.69
CA LYS A 37 15.02 12.20 -31.48
C LYS A 37 15.92 13.05 -30.58
N ILE A 38 15.33 13.71 -29.58
CA ILE A 38 16.09 14.53 -28.62
C ILE A 38 17.07 13.66 -27.82
N ALA A 39 16.68 12.47 -27.39
CA ALA A 39 17.55 11.55 -26.65
C ALA A 39 18.77 11.09 -27.48
N ILE A 40 18.62 10.97 -28.81
CA ILE A 40 19.73 10.65 -29.73
C ILE A 40 20.64 11.86 -29.94
N GLU A 41 20.08 13.05 -30.14
CA GLU A 41 20.84 14.29 -30.37
C GLU A 41 21.57 14.77 -29.11
N LEU A 42 20.98 14.54 -27.94
CA LEU A 42 21.49 14.93 -26.63
C LEU A 42 21.50 13.70 -25.69
N PRO A 43 22.46 12.78 -25.87
CA PRO A 43 22.54 11.58 -25.04
C PRO A 43 22.69 11.92 -23.56
N THR A 44 21.93 11.22 -22.72
CA THR A 44 22.06 11.35 -21.27
C THR A 44 23.46 10.87 -20.86
N GLN A 45 24.13 11.59 -19.94
CA GLN A 45 25.38 11.10 -19.33
C GLN A 45 25.10 10.16 -18.15
N ARG A 46 23.91 9.56 -18.12
CA ARG A 46 23.50 8.71 -17.02
C ARG A 46 24.39 7.48 -16.98
N LYS A 47 25.04 7.26 -15.85
CA LYS A 47 25.67 5.98 -15.56
C LYS A 47 24.61 5.02 -15.07
N GLU A 48 24.59 3.80 -15.59
CA GLU A 48 23.79 2.74 -14.99
C GLU A 48 24.19 2.61 -13.52
N GLU A 49 23.23 2.88 -12.62
CA GLU A 49 23.46 2.81 -11.17
C GLU A 49 23.70 1.37 -10.69
N SER A 50 23.24 0.40 -11.48
CA SER A 50 23.47 -1.02 -11.27
C SER A 50 23.33 -1.77 -12.58
N SER A 51 24.26 -2.68 -12.86
CA SER A 51 24.16 -3.68 -13.92
C SER A 51 23.35 -4.91 -13.50
N ASP A 52 22.95 -4.99 -12.23
CA ASP A 52 22.19 -6.13 -11.72
C ASP A 52 20.72 -6.02 -12.14
N LYS A 53 20.16 -7.16 -12.57
CA LYS A 53 18.71 -7.30 -12.74
C LYS A 53 18.02 -6.95 -11.42
N PHE A 54 16.79 -6.43 -11.52
CA PHE A 54 15.94 -6.18 -10.35
C PHE A 54 16.00 -7.37 -9.40
N GLY A 55 16.58 -7.15 -8.21
CA GLY A 55 17.01 -8.21 -7.31
C GLY A 55 15.87 -9.06 -6.76
N ARG A 56 16.20 -10.02 -5.90
CA ARG A 56 15.18 -10.88 -5.27
C ARG A 56 14.30 -10.07 -4.31
N ILE A 57 12.99 -10.22 -4.45
CA ILE A 57 12.01 -9.61 -3.54
C ILE A 57 11.94 -10.48 -2.27
N CYS A 58 12.53 -9.99 -1.18
CA CYS A 58 12.46 -10.67 0.12
C CYS A 58 11.03 -10.64 0.69
N ARG A 59 10.53 -11.79 1.15
CA ARG A 59 9.25 -11.85 1.85
C ARG A 59 9.40 -11.33 3.28
N ARG A 60 8.36 -10.65 3.78
CA ARG A 60 8.31 -10.12 5.14
C ARG A 60 7.23 -10.84 5.93
N VAL A 61 7.59 -11.35 7.10
CA VAL A 61 6.70 -12.03 8.04
C VAL A 61 6.45 -11.10 9.23
N PRO A 62 5.24 -10.53 9.37
CA PRO A 62 4.90 -9.67 10.50
C PRO A 62 4.88 -10.45 11.82
N ASP A 63 5.50 -9.90 12.85
CA ASP A 63 5.43 -10.43 14.21
C ASP A 63 4.10 -9.99 14.87
N PRO A 64 3.18 -10.91 15.21
CA PRO A 64 1.89 -10.55 15.81
C PRO A 64 2.02 -9.79 17.13
N ASP A 65 3.05 -10.08 17.94
CA ASP A 65 3.24 -9.44 19.25
C ASP A 65 3.64 -7.96 19.12
N SER A 66 4.12 -7.57 17.94
CA SER A 66 4.48 -6.19 17.62
C SER A 66 3.27 -5.31 17.22
N ILE A 67 2.09 -5.91 17.06
CA ILE A 67 0.87 -5.26 16.57
C ILE A 67 -0.17 -5.24 17.68
N ASN A 68 -0.28 -4.11 18.39
CA ASN A 68 -1.18 -4.00 19.54
C ASN A 68 -2.35 -3.01 19.31
N PRO A 69 -3.55 -3.50 18.96
CA PRO A 69 -4.78 -2.69 18.85
C PRO A 69 -5.47 -2.35 20.19
N LYS A 70 -4.94 -2.79 21.33
CA LYS A 70 -5.62 -2.61 22.62
C LYS A 70 -5.26 -1.29 23.30
N ARG A 71 -6.24 -0.72 24.00
CA ARG A 71 -6.04 0.33 25.01
C ARG A 71 -6.64 -0.14 26.33
N GLY A 72 -5.78 -0.55 27.26
CA GLY A 72 -6.21 -1.35 28.41
C GLY A 72 -6.59 -2.76 27.93
N ASN A 73 -7.73 -3.27 28.40
CA ASN A 73 -8.17 -4.63 28.06
C ASN A 73 -9.07 -4.71 26.81
N LYS A 74 -9.39 -3.58 26.17
CA LYS A 74 -10.31 -3.52 25.03
C LYS A 74 -9.58 -3.19 23.73
N PHE A 75 -9.98 -3.84 22.64
CA PHE A 75 -9.63 -3.42 21.29
C PHE A 75 -10.19 -2.02 21.04
N LYS A 76 -9.36 -1.10 20.55
CA LYS A 76 -9.77 0.28 20.28
C LYS A 76 -9.25 0.72 18.92
N VAL A 77 -10.17 0.76 17.96
CA VAL A 77 -9.93 1.25 16.61
C VAL A 77 -10.88 2.41 16.32
N LYS A 78 -10.34 3.52 15.83
CA LYS A 78 -11.10 4.66 15.35
C LYS A 78 -10.33 5.32 14.20
N ALA A 79 -11.03 5.82 13.20
CA ALA A 79 -10.46 6.76 12.25
C ALA A 79 -11.06 8.14 12.52
N SER A 80 -10.23 9.19 12.63
CA SER A 80 -10.72 10.57 12.77
C SER A 80 -10.87 11.26 11.42
N SER A 81 -10.04 10.87 10.44
CA SER A 81 -10.12 11.24 9.03
C SER A 81 -9.69 10.05 8.17
N LYS A 82 -9.60 10.23 6.84
CA LYS A 82 -8.99 9.23 5.95
C LYS A 82 -7.48 9.06 6.18
N ASP A 83 -6.84 10.02 6.84
CA ASP A 83 -5.39 10.12 6.97
C ASP A 83 -4.85 9.53 8.27
N VAL A 84 -5.70 9.11 9.22
CA VAL A 84 -5.22 8.56 10.50
C VAL A 84 -6.13 7.48 11.07
N ILE A 85 -5.53 6.37 11.49
CA ILE A 85 -6.17 5.32 12.30
C ILE A 85 -5.59 5.37 13.71
N HIS A 86 -6.44 5.62 14.70
CA HIS A 86 -6.15 5.38 16.10
C HIS A 86 -6.26 3.88 16.39
N PHE A 87 -5.14 3.24 16.68
CA PHE A 87 -4.99 1.80 16.82
C PHE A 87 -4.40 1.46 18.19
N GLY A 88 -5.27 1.19 19.17
CA GLY A 88 -4.90 0.95 20.56
C GLY A 88 -4.31 2.20 21.21
N ARG A 89 -3.00 2.16 21.51
CA ARG A 89 -2.21 3.29 22.01
C ARG A 89 -1.42 4.01 20.90
N ASN A 90 -1.42 3.46 19.68
CA ASN A 90 -0.67 3.99 18.55
C ASN A 90 -1.59 4.73 17.59
N ASN A 91 -0.97 5.56 16.73
CA ASN A 91 -1.61 6.10 15.54
C ASN A 91 -0.89 5.54 14.31
N ILE A 92 -1.67 5.16 13.30
CA ILE A 92 -1.17 4.81 11.97
C ILE A 92 -1.45 6.00 11.06
N GLU A 93 -0.38 6.63 10.60
CA GLU A 93 -0.42 7.77 9.68
C GLU A 93 -0.67 7.28 8.25
N LEU A 94 -1.61 7.88 7.54
CA LEU A 94 -2.04 7.48 6.19
C LEU A 94 -2.11 8.68 5.23
N SER A 95 -1.69 9.89 5.63
CA SER A 95 -1.68 11.09 4.77
C SER A 95 -1.03 10.87 3.40
N ASN A 96 0.03 10.05 3.34
CA ASN A 96 0.73 9.70 2.09
C ASN A 96 0.12 8.49 1.35
N LEU A 97 -1.12 8.11 1.65
CA LEU A 97 -1.90 7.11 0.90
C LEU A 97 -3.04 7.81 0.17
N GLU A 98 -2.69 8.61 -0.82
CA GLU A 98 -3.60 9.49 -1.55
C GLU A 98 -4.79 8.76 -2.20
N GLN A 99 -4.64 7.46 -2.50
CA GLN A 99 -5.71 6.65 -3.09
C GLN A 99 -6.82 6.27 -2.09
N LEU A 100 -6.66 6.56 -0.78
CA LEU A 100 -7.74 6.48 0.20
C LEU A 100 -8.67 7.67 0.06
N LEU A 101 -9.96 7.38 -0.11
CA LEU A 101 -10.97 8.38 -0.43
C LEU A 101 -11.70 8.91 0.81
N ASN A 102 -11.96 8.04 1.79
CA ASN A 102 -12.81 8.38 2.93
C ASN A 102 -12.32 7.79 4.25
N ARG A 103 -12.88 8.33 5.34
CA ARG A 103 -12.56 7.92 6.72
C ARG A 103 -13.05 6.49 7.00
N GLU A 104 -14.13 6.10 6.35
CA GLU A 104 -14.77 4.79 6.49
C GLU A 104 -13.83 3.68 6.00
N GLN A 105 -13.09 3.89 4.90
CA GLN A 105 -12.01 3.00 4.46
C GLN A 105 -10.89 2.88 5.50
N ALA A 106 -10.44 4.00 6.08
CA ALA A 106 -9.43 3.98 7.14
C ALA A 106 -9.93 3.21 8.39
N LYS A 107 -11.20 3.41 8.78
CA LYS A 107 -11.85 2.62 9.85
C LYS A 107 -11.82 1.14 9.49
N THR A 108 -12.28 0.76 8.29
CA THR A 108 -12.30 -0.64 7.82
C THR A 108 -10.92 -1.27 7.87
N ILE A 109 -9.86 -0.57 7.44
CA ILE A 109 -8.48 -1.07 7.50
C ILE A 109 -8.09 -1.45 8.94
N GLY A 110 -8.37 -0.57 9.90
CA GLY A 110 -8.08 -0.85 11.31
C GLY A 110 -8.80 -2.10 11.83
N TYR A 111 -10.08 -2.28 11.47
CA TYR A 111 -10.85 -3.45 11.87
C TYR A 111 -10.41 -4.73 11.14
N ILE A 112 -9.97 -4.64 9.88
CA ILE A 112 -9.34 -5.76 9.17
C ILE A 112 -8.09 -6.26 9.91
N LEU A 113 -7.24 -5.35 10.40
CA LEU A 113 -6.05 -5.73 11.17
C LEU A 113 -6.40 -6.39 12.51
N VAL A 114 -7.43 -5.88 13.21
CA VAL A 114 -7.93 -6.51 14.44
C VAL A 114 -8.46 -7.90 14.16
N PHE A 115 -9.30 -8.06 13.14
CA PHE A 115 -9.84 -9.34 12.71
C PHE A 115 -8.71 -10.34 12.39
N ALA A 116 -7.70 -9.91 11.63
CA ALA A 116 -6.58 -10.75 11.24
C ALA A 116 -5.77 -11.25 12.45
N LEU A 117 -5.58 -10.41 13.47
CA LEU A 117 -4.94 -10.82 14.73
C LEU A 117 -5.82 -11.78 15.54
N GLN A 118 -7.11 -11.48 15.69
CA GLN A 118 -8.03 -12.31 16.46
C GLN A 118 -8.23 -13.70 15.88
N LYS A 119 -8.18 -13.83 14.54
CA LYS A 119 -8.30 -15.10 13.83
C LYS A 119 -6.96 -15.83 13.67
N GLY A 120 -5.87 -15.30 14.21
CA GLY A 120 -4.53 -15.89 14.05
C GLY A 120 -4.09 -15.97 12.59
N ILE A 121 -4.54 -15.03 11.74
CA ILE A 121 -4.12 -14.95 10.34
C ILE A 121 -2.73 -14.31 10.26
N ILE A 122 -2.47 -13.30 11.09
CA ILE A 122 -1.11 -12.82 11.34
C ILE A 122 -0.52 -13.73 12.42
N ASP A 123 0.21 -14.76 11.98
CA ASP A 123 0.65 -15.90 12.79
C ASP A 123 2.15 -15.88 13.13
N GLY A 124 2.90 -14.89 12.61
CA GLY A 124 4.35 -14.82 12.77
C GLY A 124 5.14 -15.80 11.89
N GLN A 125 4.48 -16.45 10.93
CA GLN A 125 5.07 -17.44 10.01
C GLN A 125 4.79 -17.09 8.54
N SER A 126 3.57 -16.65 8.25
CA SER A 126 3.08 -16.31 6.92
C SER A 126 3.62 -14.96 6.43
N SER A 127 3.90 -14.86 5.12
CA SER A 127 4.33 -13.58 4.56
C SER A 127 3.19 -12.56 4.52
N LEU A 128 3.50 -11.28 4.50
CA LEU A 128 2.52 -10.21 4.39
C LEU A 128 1.61 -10.39 3.15
N GLY A 129 2.16 -10.83 2.02
CA GLY A 129 1.37 -11.10 0.82
C GLY A 129 0.38 -12.24 1.03
N ASP A 130 0.82 -13.34 1.63
CA ASP A 130 -0.04 -14.51 1.92
C ASP A 130 -1.13 -14.16 2.94
N ILE A 131 -0.79 -13.38 3.96
CA ILE A 131 -1.72 -12.83 4.96
C ILE A 131 -2.80 -12.00 4.27
N LEU A 132 -2.42 -11.03 3.43
CA LEU A 132 -3.37 -10.18 2.71
C LEU A 132 -4.27 -10.98 1.77
N ASN A 133 -3.70 -11.93 1.01
CA ASN A 133 -4.48 -12.83 0.16
C ASN A 133 -5.51 -13.63 0.97
N LYS A 134 -5.09 -14.20 2.11
CA LYS A 134 -5.99 -14.97 2.99
C LYS A 134 -7.12 -14.10 3.55
N ILE A 135 -6.81 -12.90 4.05
CA ILE A 135 -7.81 -11.95 4.55
C ILE A 135 -8.83 -11.64 3.46
N PHE A 136 -8.37 -11.22 2.28
CA PHE A 136 -9.27 -10.78 1.21
C PHE A 136 -10.09 -11.93 0.61
N ASN A 137 -9.54 -13.14 0.52
CA ASN A 137 -10.32 -14.32 0.13
C ASN A 137 -11.46 -14.62 1.12
N ILE A 138 -11.26 -14.39 2.42
CA ILE A 138 -12.32 -14.53 3.42
C ILE A 138 -13.35 -13.40 3.27
N LEU A 139 -12.90 -12.15 3.11
CA LEU A 139 -13.80 -10.99 2.94
C LEU A 139 -14.65 -11.09 1.67
N GLU A 140 -14.14 -11.65 0.57
CA GLU A 140 -14.92 -11.90 -0.64
C GLU A 140 -16.07 -12.89 -0.39
N LYS A 141 -15.84 -13.93 0.41
CA LYS A 141 -16.83 -14.98 0.67
C LYS A 141 -17.85 -14.58 1.74
N GLU A 142 -17.41 -13.91 2.78
CA GLU A 142 -18.22 -13.64 3.98
C GLU A 142 -18.70 -12.18 4.08
N GLY A 143 -18.17 -11.29 3.26
CA GLY A 143 -18.44 -9.85 3.30
C GLY A 143 -17.75 -9.13 4.46
N LEU A 144 -18.07 -7.85 4.66
CA LEU A 144 -17.46 -7.02 5.72
C LEU A 144 -18.09 -7.22 7.12
N LYS A 145 -19.18 -7.97 7.24
CA LYS A 145 -19.83 -8.18 8.55
C LYS A 145 -18.90 -8.85 9.58
N ILE A 146 -17.96 -9.67 9.11
CA ILE A 146 -17.08 -10.49 9.96
C ILE A 146 -15.97 -9.71 10.65
N ILE A 147 -15.66 -8.49 10.18
CA ILE A 147 -14.71 -7.60 10.83
C ILE A 147 -15.37 -6.72 11.89
N SER A 148 -16.71 -6.73 11.96
CA SER A 148 -17.45 -5.98 12.95
C SER A 148 -17.20 -6.55 14.35
N PRO A 149 -16.85 -5.72 15.36
CA PRO A 149 -16.66 -6.19 16.72
C PRO A 149 -17.98 -6.64 17.39
N PHE A 150 -19.13 -6.32 16.81
CA PHE A 150 -20.44 -6.61 17.39
C PHE A 150 -21.16 -7.79 16.74
N ASN A 151 -20.54 -8.49 15.80
CA ASN A 151 -21.16 -9.58 15.02
C ASN A 151 -22.47 -9.21 14.29
N TYR A 152 -22.77 -7.92 14.13
CA TYR A 152 -23.80 -7.38 13.25
C TYR A 152 -23.22 -6.31 12.32
N PRO A 153 -23.85 -6.05 11.15
CA PRO A 153 -23.35 -5.08 10.18
C PRO A 153 -23.28 -3.67 10.79
N ASP A 154 -22.06 -3.11 10.84
CA ASP A 154 -21.89 -1.67 11.00
C ASP A 154 -21.99 -1.05 9.61
N GLY A 155 -22.89 -0.08 9.44
CA GLY A 155 -23.25 0.46 8.12
C GLY A 155 -22.18 1.34 7.47
N ASP A 156 -21.05 1.55 8.15
CA ASP A 156 -20.00 2.49 7.77
C ASP A 156 -18.67 1.79 7.37
N TYR A 157 -18.70 0.51 7.04
CA TYR A 157 -17.53 -0.18 6.47
C TYR A 157 -17.50 -0.08 4.95
N VAL A 158 -16.43 0.52 4.43
CA VAL A 158 -16.10 0.55 2.99
C VAL A 158 -14.88 -0.31 2.73
N LYS A 159 -14.99 -1.26 1.79
CA LYS A 159 -13.91 -2.20 1.46
C LYS A 159 -12.69 -1.47 0.86
N PRO A 160 -11.51 -1.51 1.51
CA PRO A 160 -10.25 -1.05 0.91
C PRO A 160 -9.69 -2.11 -0.05
N ARG A 161 -8.62 -1.80 -0.78
CA ARG A 161 -7.84 -2.81 -1.51
C ARG A 161 -6.78 -3.44 -0.57
N PRO A 162 -6.24 -4.61 -0.91
CA PRO A 162 -5.17 -5.24 -0.12
C PRO A 162 -3.96 -4.34 0.10
N TYR A 163 -3.65 -3.50 -0.88
CA TYR A 163 -2.50 -2.61 -0.85
C TYR A 163 -2.61 -1.55 0.25
N GLU A 164 -3.79 -0.95 0.50
CA GLU A 164 -3.94 0.03 1.58
C GLU A 164 -3.83 -0.63 2.95
N VAL A 165 -4.36 -1.85 3.12
CA VAL A 165 -4.22 -2.60 4.38
C VAL A 165 -2.75 -2.92 4.64
N GLY A 166 -2.03 -3.43 3.64
CA GLY A 166 -0.60 -3.70 3.75
C GLY A 166 0.21 -2.42 4.02
N ALA A 167 -0.15 -1.32 3.36
CA ALA A 167 0.53 -0.04 3.51
C ALA A 167 0.28 0.62 4.87
N ALA A 168 -0.90 0.45 5.45
CA ALA A 168 -1.22 0.87 6.81
C ALA A 168 -0.43 0.04 7.84
N LEU A 169 -0.39 -1.29 7.68
CA LEU A 169 0.40 -2.14 8.55
C LEU A 169 1.89 -1.74 8.51
N ASN A 170 2.44 -1.50 7.32
CA ASN A 170 3.83 -1.05 7.14
C ASN A 170 4.14 0.31 7.79
N ARG A 171 3.13 1.13 8.07
CA ARG A 171 3.29 2.44 8.74
C ARG A 171 3.05 2.37 10.25
N LEU A 172 2.66 1.22 10.79
CA LEU A 172 2.58 1.02 12.24
C LEU A 172 4.00 1.01 12.82
N ARG A 173 4.34 2.05 13.57
CA ARG A 173 5.70 2.26 14.11
C ARG A 173 6.21 1.12 15.01
N THR A 174 5.30 0.40 15.66
CA THR A 174 5.67 -0.72 16.54
C THR A 174 5.91 -2.03 15.79
N LEU A 175 5.57 -2.09 14.49
CA LEU A 175 5.64 -3.31 13.69
C LEU A 175 7.09 -3.83 13.65
N LYS A 176 7.25 -5.10 14.01
CA LYS A 176 8.46 -5.89 13.78
C LYS A 176 8.18 -6.88 12.66
N VAL A 177 9.16 -7.08 11.80
CA VAL A 177 9.07 -8.02 10.67
C VAL A 177 10.34 -8.86 10.61
N LYS A 178 10.17 -10.15 10.34
CA LYS A 178 11.27 -11.03 9.94
C LYS A 178 11.36 -11.04 8.42
N ARG A 179 12.57 -10.99 7.87
CA ARG A 179 12.79 -11.22 6.44
C ARG A 179 13.03 -12.70 6.24
N VAL A 180 12.39 -13.27 5.24
CA VAL A 180 12.59 -14.67 4.85
C VAL A 180 13.00 -14.67 3.39
N GLU A 181 14.20 -15.20 3.14
CA GLU A 181 14.71 -15.40 1.79
C GLU A 181 14.10 -16.67 1.18
N ILE A 182 13.91 -16.65 -0.14
CA ILE A 182 13.61 -17.82 -0.96
C ILE A 182 14.78 -18.02 -1.94
#